data_AF-A0A286EMZ7-F1
#
_entry.id   AF-A0A286EMZ7-F1
#
_cell.length_a   1.000
_cell.length_b   1.000
_cell.length_c   1.000
_cell.angle_alpha   90.00
_cell.angle_beta   90.00
_cell.angle_gamma   90.00
#
_symmetry.space_group_name_H-M   'P 1'
#
loop_
_entity.id
_entity.type
_entity.pdbx_description
1 polymer ?
#
loop_
_entity_poly.entity_id
_entity_poly.type
_entity_poly.pdbx_seq_one_letter_code
_entity_poly.pdbx_strand_id
1 'polypeptide(L)'
;MIRVKSTVAAMGALALTAGLFVVSANAASAAPPSFQPDAQAAGTVAFYNASGVQITSGSLNSSPFAAYYMASTPVPTWTGVPGDPDAPGPKAAAVFYTPVQGQLPAAWQTGDIETSSQTIGTHPGYPGVLATTTNPVVKDDSGFADMTDHIANFTSTDAADPNIYEVRLLNSNGQLYWSSDIKVDTVNNTWTQVYPTVAAAPAVTAISPTSGPIAGGTTVTITGTGFTGATKVTFGTKAATSFTVVSSTKITAVTPAQTAGTHSITVTTPGGTSALVAADVFTATAAAPAVTAISPTSGPIAGGTTVTITGTGFTGATKVTFGTKAATSFTVVSSTKITAVTPAQTAGTHSITVTTPGGTSALVAADVFTATAAAPAVTAISPTSGPIAGGTTVTITGTGFTGATKVTFGTKAATSFTVVSSTKITAVTPAQTAGTHSITVTTPGGTSALVAADVFTATAAAPAVTAISPTSGPIAGGTTVTITGTGFTGATKVTFGTKAATSFTVVSSTKITAVTPAQTAGAHSIQVTTPSGSSPLVDADKFTAV
;
A
#
# COMPACT_ATOMS: atom_id res chain seq x y z
N MET A 1 -39.95 -27.73 33.45
CA MET A 1 -39.53 -29.11 33.80
C MET A 1 -40.04 -30.04 32.70
N ILE A 2 -39.17 -30.65 31.89
CA ILE A 2 -38.64 -32.03 32.08
C ILE A 2 -39.80 -33.04 31.94
N ARG A 3 -39.92 -33.74 30.79
CA ARG A 3 -39.51 -35.15 30.53
C ARG A 3 -40.41 -36.14 31.33
N VAL A 4 -40.89 -37.31 30.86
CA VAL A 4 -40.25 -38.34 30.02
C VAL A 4 -41.15 -39.60 29.89
N LYS A 5 -40.93 -40.41 28.83
CA LYS A 5 -41.19 -41.89 28.61
C LYS A 5 -42.64 -42.41 28.67
N SER A 6 -43.08 -43.38 27.85
CA SER A 6 -42.47 -44.67 27.39
C SER A 6 -43.10 -45.14 26.05
N THR A 7 -42.36 -45.60 25.02
CA THR A 7 -41.99 -47.01 24.65
C THR A 7 -43.03 -48.11 24.94
N VAL A 8 -43.30 -49.16 24.15
CA VAL A 8 -43.21 -49.60 22.73
C VAL A 8 -43.86 -51.02 22.71
N ALA A 9 -44.36 -51.48 21.55
CA ALA A 9 -44.73 -52.88 21.15
C ALA A 9 -46.14 -53.39 21.55
N ALA A 10 -46.94 -54.08 20.71
CA ALA A 10 -46.79 -54.56 19.33
C ALA A 10 -48.16 -54.88 18.66
N MET A 11 -48.24 -54.56 17.36
CA MET A 11 -48.95 -55.20 16.20
C MET A 11 -50.45 -55.55 16.30
N GLY A 12 -51.34 -55.09 15.42
CA GLY A 12 -51.19 -54.38 14.13
C GLY A 12 -52.15 -53.18 13.99
N ALA A 13 -51.60 -52.02 13.61
CA ALA A 13 -52.32 -50.75 13.40
C ALA A 13 -53.12 -50.82 12.09
N LEU A 14 -54.42 -50.51 11.96
CA LEU A 14 -55.31 -49.46 12.50
C LEU A 14 -54.95 -48.02 12.08
N ALA A 15 -55.73 -47.55 11.10
CA ALA A 15 -56.22 -46.19 10.82
C ALA A 15 -55.38 -44.96 11.17
N LEU A 16 -55.16 -44.10 10.16
CA LEU A 16 -55.14 -42.64 10.37
C LEU A 16 -55.77 -41.90 9.18
N THR A 17 -57.00 -41.46 9.43
CA THR A 17 -57.61 -40.23 8.89
C THR A 17 -56.63 -39.06 8.91
N ALA A 18 -56.57 -38.31 7.80
CA ALA A 18 -56.08 -36.93 7.80
C ALA A 18 -56.97 -36.10 6.86
N GLY A 19 -57.96 -35.44 7.44
CA GLY A 19 -58.62 -34.29 6.83
C GLY A 19 -57.73 -33.05 6.98
N LEU A 20 -57.82 -32.11 6.05
CA LEU A 20 -57.12 -30.83 6.11
C LEU A 20 -58.12 -29.68 6.11
N PHE A 21 -57.87 -28.73 7.03
CA PHE A 21 -58.65 -27.52 7.33
C PHE A 21 -58.61 -26.48 6.19
N VAL A 22 -59.70 -25.72 6.05
CA VAL A 22 -59.75 -24.48 5.26
C VAL A 22 -59.79 -23.29 6.23
N VAL A 23 -58.89 -22.31 6.05
CA VAL A 23 -58.94 -20.99 6.69
C VAL A 23 -59.14 -19.94 5.61
N SER A 24 -60.13 -19.05 5.79
CA SER A 24 -60.38 -17.88 4.93
C SER A 24 -60.02 -16.60 5.67
N ALA A 25 -59.40 -15.61 5.00
CA ALA A 25 -59.57 -14.19 5.33
C ALA A 25 -59.08 -13.19 4.24
N ASN A 26 -59.99 -12.27 3.88
CA ASN A 26 -59.94 -10.83 3.59
C ASN A 26 -58.70 -10.07 3.04
N ALA A 27 -58.92 -9.50 1.84
CA ALA A 27 -58.83 -8.09 1.40
C ALA A 27 -57.60 -7.16 1.61
N ALA A 28 -57.24 -6.52 0.48
CA ALA A 28 -56.78 -5.14 0.24
C ALA A 28 -55.27 -4.80 0.34
N SER A 29 -54.62 -4.54 -0.81
CA SER A 29 -53.78 -3.34 -1.01
C SER A 29 -53.57 -3.04 -2.51
N ALA A 30 -53.49 -1.75 -2.83
CA ALA A 30 -53.40 -1.21 -4.19
C ALA A 30 -51.92 -0.99 -4.60
N ALA A 31 -51.42 -1.81 -5.52
CA ALA A 31 -50.19 -1.60 -6.28
C ALA A 31 -50.18 -2.55 -7.51
N PRO A 32 -49.52 -2.20 -8.64
CA PRO A 32 -49.40 -3.09 -9.79
C PRO A 32 -48.71 -4.42 -9.39
N PRO A 33 -49.18 -5.59 -9.85
CA PRO A 33 -48.67 -6.87 -9.35
C PRO A 33 -47.23 -7.12 -9.80
N SER A 34 -46.28 -6.84 -8.90
CA SER A 34 -45.02 -7.57 -8.84
C SER A 34 -45.29 -8.92 -8.20
N PHE A 35 -44.74 -10.01 -8.73
CA PHE A 35 -44.79 -11.33 -8.08
C PHE A 35 -44.25 -11.21 -6.65
N GLN A 36 -45.14 -11.21 -5.65
CA GLN A 36 -44.80 -11.44 -4.26
C GLN A 36 -45.34 -12.82 -3.91
N PRO A 37 -44.48 -13.83 -3.69
CA PRO A 37 -44.96 -15.08 -3.13
C PRO A 37 -45.64 -14.78 -1.80
N ASP A 38 -46.89 -15.20 -1.63
CA ASP A 38 -47.54 -15.15 -0.33
C ASP A 38 -46.77 -16.09 0.61
N ALA A 39 -46.06 -15.51 1.59
CA ALA A 39 -45.27 -16.24 2.56
C ALA A 39 -46.11 -17.20 3.43
N GLN A 40 -47.44 -17.18 3.32
CA GLN A 40 -48.37 -18.03 4.07
C GLN A 40 -49.02 -19.12 3.21
N ALA A 41 -48.78 -19.19 1.89
CA ALA A 41 -49.26 -20.28 1.05
C ALA A 41 -48.50 -21.59 1.37
N ALA A 42 -49.14 -22.51 2.09
CA ALA A 42 -48.58 -23.81 2.43
C ALA A 42 -49.22 -24.91 1.57
N GLY A 43 -48.42 -25.50 0.66
CA GLY A 43 -48.81 -26.66 -0.14
C GLY A 43 -47.61 -27.40 -0.73
N THR A 44 -47.71 -28.72 -0.82
CA THR A 44 -46.67 -29.61 -1.36
C THR A 44 -47.21 -30.28 -2.63
N VAL A 45 -46.48 -30.16 -3.74
CA VAL A 45 -46.77 -30.90 -4.99
C VAL A 45 -45.96 -32.20 -4.95
N ALA A 46 -46.61 -33.34 -5.19
CA ALA A 46 -45.97 -34.65 -5.18
C ALA A 46 -46.23 -35.37 -6.50
N PHE A 47 -45.17 -35.92 -7.08
CA PHE A 47 -45.21 -36.69 -8.32
C PHE A 47 -45.13 -38.17 -7.99
N TYR A 48 -45.98 -38.97 -8.63
CA TYR A 48 -46.08 -40.40 -8.42
C TYR A 48 -45.80 -41.14 -9.73
N ASN A 49 -45.22 -42.33 -9.63
CA ASN A 49 -45.07 -43.21 -10.79
C ASN A 49 -46.41 -43.91 -11.10
N ALA A 50 -46.45 -44.65 -12.22
CA ALA A 50 -47.62 -45.41 -12.65
C ALA A 50 -48.09 -46.47 -11.62
N SER A 51 -47.26 -46.83 -10.66
CA SER A 51 -47.59 -47.74 -9.56
C SER A 51 -48.13 -47.03 -8.31
N GLY A 52 -48.32 -45.71 -8.37
CA GLY A 52 -48.78 -44.89 -7.25
C GLY A 52 -47.70 -44.61 -6.19
N VAL A 53 -46.43 -44.86 -6.48
CA VAL A 53 -45.30 -44.60 -5.56
C VAL A 53 -44.74 -43.20 -5.81
N GLN A 54 -44.60 -42.41 -4.75
CA GLN A 54 -44.10 -41.04 -4.81
C GLN A 54 -42.64 -41.02 -5.28
N ILE A 55 -42.38 -40.36 -6.40
CA ILE A 55 -41.04 -40.21 -7.00
C ILE A 55 -40.32 -39.01 -6.39
N THR A 56 -41.01 -37.87 -6.24
CA THR A 56 -40.49 -36.66 -5.62
C THR A 56 -41.62 -35.76 -5.13
N SER A 57 -41.36 -34.88 -4.16
CA SER A 57 -42.29 -33.83 -3.76
C SER A 57 -41.56 -32.54 -3.38
N GLY A 58 -42.19 -31.41 -3.63
CA GLY A 58 -41.64 -30.09 -3.35
C GLY A 58 -42.70 -29.13 -2.84
N SER A 59 -42.30 -28.21 -1.97
CA SER A 59 -43.16 -27.08 -1.62
C SER A 59 -43.30 -26.16 -2.83
N LEU A 60 -44.51 -25.60 -3.02
CA LEU A 60 -44.77 -24.53 -3.99
C LEU A 60 -43.79 -23.35 -3.84
N ASN A 61 -43.19 -23.20 -2.65
CA ASN A 61 -42.25 -22.13 -2.31
C ASN A 61 -40.76 -22.53 -2.47
N SER A 62 -40.45 -23.66 -3.10
CA SER A 62 -39.06 -24.08 -3.33
C SER A 62 -38.44 -23.40 -4.58
N SER A 63 -37.16 -23.02 -4.48
CA SER A 63 -36.40 -22.33 -5.54
C SER A 63 -36.54 -22.92 -6.96
N PRO A 64 -36.53 -24.26 -7.15
CA PRO A 64 -36.72 -24.85 -8.48
C PRO A 64 -38.10 -24.58 -9.09
N PHE A 65 -39.14 -24.48 -8.27
CA PHE A 65 -40.53 -24.27 -8.70
C PHE A 65 -40.83 -22.79 -9.00
N ALA A 66 -40.21 -21.86 -8.27
CA ALA A 66 -40.32 -20.43 -8.55
C ALA A 66 -39.66 -20.03 -9.87
N ALA A 67 -38.54 -20.68 -10.24
CA ALA A 67 -37.89 -20.47 -11.53
C ALA A 67 -38.72 -21.01 -12.72
N TYR A 68 -39.47 -22.10 -12.50
CA TYR A 68 -40.40 -22.68 -13.47
C TYR A 68 -41.57 -21.73 -13.80
N TYR A 69 -42.08 -20.98 -12.82
CA TYR A 69 -43.18 -20.01 -13.01
C TYR A 69 -42.73 -18.67 -13.62
N MET A 70 -41.47 -18.27 -13.48
CA MET A 70 -40.95 -17.02 -14.06
C MET A 70 -40.48 -17.15 -15.52
N ALA A 71 -40.35 -18.39 -16.03
CA ALA A 71 -39.97 -18.67 -17.41
C ALA A 71 -41.18 -18.71 -18.37
N SER A 72 -42.41 -18.71 -17.87
CA SER A 72 -43.62 -18.60 -18.69
C SER A 72 -43.91 -17.13 -19.02
N THR A 73 -44.41 -16.88 -20.24
CA THR A 73 -44.75 -15.52 -20.70
C THR A 73 -45.77 -14.86 -19.76
N PRO A 74 -45.66 -13.54 -19.48
CA PRO A 74 -46.55 -12.87 -18.56
C PRO A 74 -48.01 -12.99 -19.00
N VAL A 75 -48.88 -13.30 -18.04
CA VAL A 75 -50.33 -13.27 -18.21
C VAL A 75 -50.74 -11.87 -18.68
N PRO A 76 -51.52 -11.71 -19.77
CA PRO A 76 -52.00 -10.40 -20.19
C PRO A 76 -52.79 -9.74 -19.06
N THR A 77 -52.53 -8.44 -18.85
CA THR A 77 -53.18 -7.61 -17.83
C THR A 77 -54.70 -7.73 -17.88
N TRP A 78 -55.32 -8.09 -16.76
CA TRP A 78 -56.77 -8.03 -16.57
C TRP A 78 -57.24 -6.58 -16.70
N THR A 79 -58.15 -6.31 -17.64
CA THR A 79 -58.66 -4.96 -17.98
C THR A 79 -59.96 -4.60 -17.25
N GLY A 80 -60.28 -5.26 -16.14
CA GLY A 80 -61.50 -4.96 -15.39
C GLY A 80 -61.45 -3.59 -14.70
N VAL A 81 -62.62 -2.95 -14.62
CA VAL A 81 -62.79 -1.59 -14.10
C VAL A 81 -62.40 -1.52 -12.61
N PRO A 82 -61.52 -0.58 -12.19
CA PRO A 82 -61.18 -0.42 -10.78
C PRO A 82 -62.41 0.00 -9.95
N GLY A 83 -62.80 -0.82 -8.97
CA GLY A 83 -63.79 -0.44 -7.96
C GLY A 83 -65.03 -1.33 -7.82
N ASP A 84 -65.15 -2.45 -8.55
CA ASP A 84 -66.21 -3.43 -8.36
C ASP A 84 -65.82 -4.47 -7.29
N PRO A 85 -66.46 -4.51 -6.10
CA PRO A 85 -66.19 -5.49 -5.06
C PRO A 85 -66.69 -6.91 -5.39
N ASP A 86 -67.52 -7.07 -6.43
CA ASP A 86 -68.08 -8.38 -6.84
C ASP A 86 -67.42 -8.94 -8.12
N ALA A 87 -66.44 -8.24 -8.71
CA ALA A 87 -65.65 -8.78 -9.82
C ALA A 87 -64.63 -9.82 -9.28
N PRO A 88 -64.71 -11.10 -9.69
CA PRO A 88 -63.78 -12.12 -9.23
C PRO A 88 -62.39 -11.83 -9.78
N GLY A 89 -61.50 -11.26 -8.96
CA GLY A 89 -60.06 -11.28 -9.24
C GLY A 89 -59.58 -12.73 -9.37
N PRO A 90 -58.54 -13.01 -10.18
CA PRO A 90 -58.09 -14.38 -10.41
C PRO A 90 -57.61 -15.01 -9.10
N LYS A 91 -58.43 -15.91 -8.53
CA LYS A 91 -58.05 -16.84 -7.47
C LYS A 91 -57.65 -18.15 -8.13
N ALA A 92 -56.36 -18.34 -8.40
CA ALA A 92 -55.89 -19.58 -9.01
C ALA A 92 -55.17 -20.45 -7.97
N ALA A 93 -55.79 -21.56 -7.60
CA ALA A 93 -55.11 -22.75 -7.10
C ALA A 93 -55.45 -23.90 -8.06
N ALA A 94 -54.71 -24.02 -9.16
CA ALA A 94 -54.80 -25.18 -10.04
C ALA A 94 -53.83 -26.26 -9.53
N VAL A 95 -54.35 -27.43 -9.16
CA VAL A 95 -53.54 -28.61 -8.84
C VAL A 95 -53.47 -29.47 -10.10
N PHE A 96 -52.28 -29.51 -10.71
CA PHE A 96 -52.04 -30.31 -11.92
C PHE A 96 -51.67 -31.74 -11.56
N TYR A 97 -52.37 -32.71 -12.15
CA TYR A 97 -51.99 -34.12 -12.16
C TYR A 97 -51.79 -34.56 -13.61
N THR A 98 -50.56 -34.92 -13.97
CA THR A 98 -50.27 -35.63 -15.21
C THR A 98 -49.49 -36.89 -14.90
N PRO A 99 -49.87 -38.08 -15.40
CA PRO A 99 -48.94 -39.19 -15.43
C PRO A 99 -47.77 -38.80 -16.32
N VAL A 100 -46.54 -39.00 -15.83
CA VAL A 100 -45.28 -38.59 -16.49
C VAL A 100 -45.05 -39.31 -17.83
N GLN A 101 -45.93 -40.26 -18.20
CA GLN A 101 -45.99 -40.91 -19.51
C GLN A 101 -47.46 -41.21 -19.84
N GLY A 102 -48.00 -40.59 -20.88
CA GLY A 102 -49.32 -40.91 -21.43
C GLY A 102 -49.21 -41.62 -22.78
N GLN A 103 -50.13 -42.55 -23.07
CA GLN A 103 -50.33 -43.04 -24.43
C GLN A 103 -50.96 -41.92 -25.28
N LEU A 104 -50.59 -41.81 -26.56
CA LEU A 104 -51.30 -40.90 -27.46
C LEU A 104 -52.78 -41.29 -27.54
N PRO A 105 -53.73 -40.36 -27.42
CA PRO A 105 -55.15 -40.64 -27.63
C PRO A 105 -55.37 -41.30 -28.99
N ALA A 106 -56.29 -42.28 -29.09
CA ALA A 106 -56.53 -43.07 -30.31
C ALA A 106 -56.78 -42.24 -31.59
N ALA A 107 -57.18 -40.97 -31.45
CA ALA A 107 -57.33 -40.02 -32.55
C ALA A 107 -56.00 -39.54 -33.18
N TRP A 108 -54.84 -39.88 -32.62
CA TRP A 108 -53.51 -39.49 -33.15
C TRP A 108 -52.93 -40.53 -34.12
N GLN A 109 -53.59 -41.68 -34.32
CA GLN A 109 -53.05 -42.81 -35.10
C GLN A 109 -53.55 -42.90 -36.55
N THR A 110 -54.54 -42.09 -36.94
CA THR A 110 -54.93 -41.93 -38.34
C THR A 110 -54.42 -40.59 -38.83
N GLY A 111 -54.10 -40.48 -40.13
CA GLY A 111 -53.57 -39.26 -40.76
C GLY A 111 -54.52 -38.06 -40.78
N ASP A 112 -55.37 -37.92 -39.78
CA ASP A 112 -56.31 -36.85 -39.56
C ASP A 112 -55.63 -35.79 -38.69
N ILE A 113 -54.96 -34.87 -39.38
CA ILE A 113 -54.54 -33.58 -38.86
C ILE A 113 -55.82 -32.74 -38.64
N GLU A 114 -56.55 -33.00 -37.56
CA GLU A 114 -57.76 -32.26 -37.21
C GLU A 114 -57.67 -31.72 -35.77
N THR A 115 -58.00 -30.44 -35.65
CA THR A 115 -58.14 -29.68 -34.42
C THR A 115 -59.07 -30.38 -33.43
N SER A 116 -58.53 -31.16 -32.50
CA SER A 116 -59.32 -31.82 -31.46
C SER A 116 -59.40 -30.93 -30.22
N SER A 117 -60.38 -30.03 -30.18
CA SER A 117 -60.80 -29.38 -28.94
C SER A 117 -61.61 -30.37 -28.11
N GLN A 118 -61.16 -30.74 -26.91
CA GLN A 118 -62.00 -31.51 -25.97
C GLN A 118 -62.51 -30.59 -24.86
N THR A 119 -63.82 -30.55 -24.68
CA THR A 119 -64.48 -29.93 -23.52
C THR A 119 -64.51 -30.94 -22.37
N ILE A 120 -63.81 -30.67 -21.27
CA ILE A 120 -63.75 -31.58 -20.12
C ILE A 120 -64.82 -31.15 -19.10
N GLY A 121 -65.92 -31.92 -19.02
CA GLY A 121 -67.04 -31.64 -18.12
C GLY A 121 -66.78 -31.98 -16.63
N THR A 122 -67.48 -31.29 -15.74
CA THR A 122 -67.42 -31.46 -14.27
C THR A 122 -67.83 -32.88 -13.84
N HIS A 123 -66.92 -33.67 -13.23
CA HIS A 123 -67.24 -35.01 -12.70
C HIS A 123 -67.39 -35.02 -11.17
N PRO A 124 -68.53 -35.47 -10.60
CA PRO A 124 -68.72 -35.61 -9.17
C PRO A 124 -68.17 -36.96 -8.66
N GLY A 125 -67.35 -36.94 -7.61
CA GLY A 125 -66.86 -38.13 -6.89
C GLY A 125 -65.34 -38.17 -6.70
N TYR A 126 -64.88 -38.16 -5.44
CA TYR A 126 -63.46 -38.33 -5.03
C TYR A 126 -63.35 -39.47 -4.00
N PRO A 127 -62.18 -40.13 -3.79
CA PRO A 127 -60.94 -40.11 -4.59
C PRO A 127 -60.62 -41.47 -5.26
N GLY A 128 -61.52 -42.45 -5.20
CA GLY A 128 -61.23 -43.84 -5.63
C GLY A 128 -61.16 -44.10 -7.15
N VAL A 129 -61.48 -43.11 -8.01
CA VAL A 129 -61.69 -43.32 -9.46
C VAL A 129 -60.54 -42.78 -10.33
N LEU A 130 -59.58 -42.04 -9.74
CA LEU A 130 -58.46 -41.43 -10.50
C LEU A 130 -57.37 -42.44 -10.91
N ALA A 131 -57.41 -43.68 -10.39
CA ALA A 131 -56.43 -44.71 -10.71
C ALA A 131 -56.70 -45.46 -12.02
N THR A 132 -57.84 -45.24 -12.68
CA THR A 132 -58.25 -46.01 -13.88
C THR A 132 -58.39 -45.18 -15.15
N THR A 133 -58.11 -43.88 -15.12
CA THR A 133 -58.19 -43.03 -16.32
C THR A 133 -56.85 -43.02 -17.04
N THR A 134 -56.83 -43.44 -18.31
CA THR A 134 -55.64 -43.42 -19.19
C THR A 134 -55.36 -42.05 -19.83
N ASN A 135 -56.24 -41.07 -19.62
CA ASN A 135 -56.15 -39.74 -20.21
C ASN A 135 -55.72 -38.70 -19.15
N PRO A 136 -54.95 -37.67 -19.52
CA PRO A 136 -54.69 -36.52 -18.66
C PRO A 136 -56.03 -35.83 -18.30
N VAL A 137 -56.18 -35.41 -17.04
CA VAL A 137 -57.37 -34.71 -16.54
C VAL A 137 -56.92 -33.38 -15.95
N VAL A 138 -57.34 -32.27 -16.55
CA VAL A 138 -57.20 -30.93 -15.96
C VAL A 138 -58.40 -30.71 -15.04
N LYS A 139 -58.15 -30.42 -13.75
CA LYS A 139 -59.20 -29.97 -12.84
C LYS A 139 -59.08 -28.47 -12.60
N ASP A 140 -60.16 -27.78 -12.90
CA ASP A 140 -60.40 -26.42 -12.45
C ASP A 140 -61.24 -26.45 -11.16
N ASP A 141 -60.72 -25.91 -10.07
CA ASP A 141 -61.46 -25.68 -8.81
C ASP A 141 -61.90 -24.21 -8.67
N SER A 142 -61.70 -23.39 -9.72
CA SER A 142 -62.09 -21.98 -9.72
C SER A 142 -63.54 -21.73 -10.14
N GLY A 143 -64.31 -22.80 -10.37
CA GLY A 143 -65.75 -22.73 -10.64
C GLY A 143 -66.09 -22.15 -12.01
N PHE A 144 -65.14 -22.03 -12.94
CA PHE A 144 -65.44 -21.62 -14.31
C PHE A 144 -65.95 -22.84 -15.08
N ALA A 145 -67.13 -22.68 -15.69
CA ALA A 145 -67.81 -23.78 -16.37
C ALA A 145 -67.21 -24.17 -17.73
N ASP A 146 -66.21 -23.46 -18.25
CA ASP A 146 -65.72 -23.66 -19.62
C ASP A 146 -64.23 -23.36 -19.79
N MET A 147 -63.38 -24.39 -19.66
CA MET A 147 -62.04 -24.42 -20.23
C MET A 147 -61.99 -25.48 -21.34
N THR A 148 -61.34 -25.17 -22.47
CA THR A 148 -61.23 -26.08 -23.61
C THR A 148 -59.76 -26.38 -23.87
N ASP A 149 -59.39 -27.66 -23.86
CA ASP A 149 -58.04 -28.08 -24.27
C ASP A 149 -57.92 -27.89 -25.78
N HIS A 150 -56.96 -27.07 -26.21
CA HIS A 150 -56.66 -26.85 -27.62
C HIS A 150 -55.25 -27.36 -27.94
N ILE A 151 -55.19 -28.59 -28.43
CA ILE A 151 -53.96 -29.11 -29.05
C ILE A 151 -54.03 -28.75 -30.52
N ALA A 152 -53.50 -27.60 -30.89
CA ALA A 152 -53.40 -27.16 -32.28
C ALA A 152 -52.03 -27.49 -32.86
N ASN A 153 -52.01 -27.87 -34.13
CA ASN A 153 -50.82 -28.24 -34.87
C ASN A 153 -49.91 -27.01 -35.06
N PHE A 154 -48.75 -27.00 -34.43
CA PHE A 154 -47.73 -26.00 -34.67
C PHE A 154 -46.38 -26.66 -34.90
N THR A 155 -45.71 -26.21 -35.95
CA THR A 155 -44.33 -26.58 -36.33
C THR A 155 -43.43 -26.56 -35.11
N SER A 156 -42.61 -27.62 -34.95
CA SER A 156 -41.61 -27.72 -33.88
C SER A 156 -40.93 -26.38 -33.61
N THR A 157 -41.00 -25.94 -32.36
CA THR A 157 -40.31 -24.74 -31.87
C THR A 157 -38.79 -24.93 -31.83
N ASP A 158 -38.31 -26.18 -31.96
CA ASP A 158 -36.90 -26.53 -31.98
C ASP A 158 -36.47 -27.00 -33.38
N ALA A 159 -35.69 -26.17 -34.07
CA ALA A 159 -35.13 -26.48 -35.39
C ALA A 159 -34.22 -27.74 -35.38
N ALA A 160 -33.80 -28.23 -34.20
CA ALA A 160 -32.92 -29.39 -34.05
C ALA A 160 -33.67 -30.72 -33.79
N ASP A 161 -34.92 -30.69 -33.28
CA ASP A 161 -35.73 -31.89 -33.07
C ASP A 161 -37.16 -31.69 -33.57
N PRO A 162 -37.54 -32.30 -34.72
CA PRO A 162 -38.87 -32.12 -35.32
C PRO A 162 -40.00 -32.78 -34.50
N ASN A 163 -39.68 -33.49 -33.41
CA ASN A 163 -40.65 -34.21 -32.60
C ASN A 163 -41.07 -33.46 -31.31
N ILE A 164 -40.68 -32.19 -31.15
CA ILE A 164 -41.11 -31.34 -30.04
C ILE A 164 -42.32 -30.49 -30.46
N TYR A 165 -43.36 -30.45 -29.62
CA TYR A 165 -44.63 -29.74 -29.86
C TYR A 165 -45.00 -28.90 -28.64
N GLU A 166 -45.57 -27.71 -28.84
CA GLU A 166 -46.11 -26.88 -27.75
C GLU A 166 -47.59 -27.20 -27.49
N VAL A 167 -47.93 -27.60 -26.27
CA VAL A 167 -49.30 -27.78 -25.78
C VAL A 167 -49.79 -26.48 -25.17
N ARG A 168 -50.98 -26.01 -25.55
CA ARG A 168 -51.57 -24.76 -25.05
C ARG A 168 -52.95 -25.01 -24.44
N LEU A 169 -53.20 -24.42 -23.28
CA LEU A 169 -54.52 -24.33 -22.66
C LEU A 169 -55.07 -22.94 -22.91
N LEU A 170 -56.26 -22.85 -23.50
CA LEU A 170 -56.91 -21.59 -23.78
C LEU A 170 -58.26 -21.51 -23.04
N ASN A 171 -58.65 -20.30 -22.66
CA ASN A 171 -60.02 -20.09 -22.16
C ASN A 171 -61.03 -20.07 -23.32
N SER A 172 -62.32 -20.02 -22.99
CA SER A 172 -63.44 -19.98 -23.95
C SER A 172 -63.41 -18.80 -24.93
N ASN A 173 -62.62 -17.76 -24.64
CA ASN A 173 -62.41 -16.60 -25.51
C ASN A 173 -61.14 -16.73 -26.39
N GLY A 174 -60.46 -17.88 -26.37
CA GLY A 174 -59.23 -18.11 -27.14
C GLY A 174 -57.99 -17.40 -26.57
N GLN A 175 -57.99 -16.97 -25.30
CA GLN A 175 -56.79 -16.44 -24.65
C GLN A 175 -55.96 -17.56 -24.03
N LEU A 176 -54.64 -17.50 -24.21
CA LEU A 176 -53.69 -18.45 -23.64
C LEU A 176 -53.66 -18.34 -22.11
N TYR A 177 -53.89 -19.46 -21.45
CA TYR A 177 -53.88 -19.60 -19.99
C TYR A 177 -52.63 -20.33 -19.50
N TRP A 178 -52.14 -21.31 -20.27
CA TRP A 178 -50.92 -22.06 -19.97
C TRP A 178 -50.35 -22.67 -21.24
N SER A 179 -49.03 -22.87 -21.31
CA SER A 179 -48.42 -23.71 -22.33
C SER A 179 -47.20 -24.49 -21.81
N SER A 180 -46.87 -25.59 -22.46
CA SER A 180 -45.67 -26.40 -22.22
C SER A 180 -45.25 -27.15 -23.46
N ASP A 181 -43.96 -27.35 -23.63
CA ASP A 181 -43.43 -28.23 -24.69
C ASP A 181 -43.51 -29.71 -24.28
N ILE A 182 -43.77 -30.58 -25.26
CA ILE A 182 -43.73 -32.04 -25.15
C ILE A 182 -42.91 -32.62 -26.29
N LYS A 183 -42.24 -33.74 -26.06
CA LYS A 183 -41.56 -34.53 -27.08
C LYS A 183 -42.37 -35.78 -27.35
N VAL A 184 -42.76 -35.97 -28.60
CA VAL A 184 -43.58 -37.09 -29.03
C VAL A 184 -42.68 -38.19 -29.60
N ASP A 185 -42.81 -39.39 -29.07
CA ASP A 185 -42.24 -40.60 -29.64
C ASP A 185 -43.32 -41.33 -30.43
N THR A 186 -43.34 -41.08 -31.73
CA THR A 186 -44.33 -41.66 -32.65
C THR A 186 -44.16 -43.18 -32.82
N VAL A 187 -42.98 -43.74 -32.50
CA VAL A 187 -42.72 -45.18 -32.63
C VAL A 187 -43.31 -45.93 -31.44
N ASN A 188 -43.16 -45.37 -30.24
CA ASN A 188 -43.65 -45.99 -29.01
C ASN A 188 -45.03 -45.49 -28.58
N ASN A 189 -45.64 -44.58 -29.35
CA ASN A 189 -46.94 -43.99 -29.07
C ASN A 189 -47.00 -43.31 -27.68
N THR A 190 -45.90 -42.68 -27.28
CA THR A 190 -45.76 -42.00 -25.99
C THR A 190 -45.36 -40.54 -26.20
N TRP A 191 -45.61 -39.72 -25.19
CA TRP A 191 -45.07 -38.37 -25.12
C TRP A 191 -44.40 -38.16 -23.76
N THR A 192 -43.40 -37.28 -23.74
CA THR A 192 -42.74 -36.83 -22.51
C THR A 192 -42.76 -35.32 -22.44
N GLN A 193 -43.03 -34.75 -21.27
CA GLN A 193 -42.98 -33.30 -21.08
C GLN A 193 -41.53 -32.82 -21.24
N VAL A 194 -41.33 -31.84 -22.12
CA VAL A 194 -40.03 -31.19 -22.32
C VAL A 194 -39.96 -30.02 -21.38
N TYR A 195 -39.20 -30.19 -20.31
CA TYR A 195 -38.83 -29.06 -19.48
C TYR A 195 -37.73 -28.29 -20.22
N PRO A 196 -37.81 -26.94 -20.32
CA PRO A 196 -36.63 -26.18 -20.68
C PRO A 196 -35.57 -26.53 -19.64
N THR A 197 -34.50 -27.19 -20.09
CA THR A 197 -33.37 -27.45 -19.21
C THR A 197 -32.87 -26.08 -18.76
N VAL A 198 -33.06 -25.75 -17.48
CA VAL A 198 -32.50 -24.53 -16.92
C VAL A 198 -31.00 -24.68 -17.09
N ALA A 199 -30.44 -24.00 -18.09
CA ALA A 199 -29.02 -24.05 -18.36
C ALA A 199 -28.32 -23.65 -17.07
N ALA A 200 -27.49 -24.54 -16.52
CA ALA A 200 -26.80 -24.25 -15.28
C ALA A 200 -25.90 -23.02 -15.48
N ALA A 201 -25.84 -22.16 -14.47
CA ALA A 201 -24.89 -21.06 -14.48
C ALA A 201 -23.46 -21.60 -14.67
N PRO A 202 -22.60 -20.89 -15.42
CA PRO A 202 -21.22 -21.31 -15.61
C PRO A 202 -20.46 -21.29 -14.28
N ALA A 203 -19.39 -22.08 -14.16
CA ALA A 203 -18.49 -22.03 -13.01
C ALA A 203 -17.07 -21.73 -13.47
N VAL A 204 -16.39 -20.80 -12.81
CA VAL A 204 -14.95 -20.54 -13.02
C VAL A 204 -14.18 -21.32 -11.95
N THR A 205 -13.23 -22.14 -12.37
CA THR A 205 -12.44 -23.00 -11.46
C THR A 205 -10.96 -22.60 -11.40
N ALA A 206 -10.44 -21.93 -12.43
CA ALA A 206 -9.09 -21.40 -12.43
C ALA A 206 -8.92 -20.31 -13.50
N ILE A 207 -7.93 -19.45 -13.31
CA ILE A 207 -7.50 -18.45 -14.31
C ILE A 207 -5.98 -18.46 -14.45
N SER A 208 -5.46 -18.15 -15.64
CA SER A 208 -4.02 -18.03 -15.88
C SER A 208 -3.70 -17.08 -17.03
N PRO A 209 -2.83 -16.07 -16.85
CA PRO A 209 -2.19 -15.70 -15.59
C PRO A 209 -3.17 -15.09 -14.58
N THR A 210 -2.82 -15.10 -13.29
CA THR A 210 -3.61 -14.52 -12.19
C THR A 210 -3.32 -13.03 -11.95
N SER A 211 -2.43 -12.42 -12.74
CA SER A 211 -2.08 -11.00 -12.63
C SER A 211 -1.65 -10.39 -13.96
N GLY A 212 -1.67 -9.05 -14.03
CA GLY A 212 -1.24 -8.26 -15.19
C GLY A 212 -1.33 -6.75 -14.93
N PRO A 213 -0.88 -5.90 -15.87
CA PRO A 213 -0.78 -4.46 -15.65
C PRO A 213 -2.16 -3.77 -15.61
N ILE A 214 -2.24 -2.66 -14.87
CA ILE A 214 -3.43 -1.77 -14.83
C ILE A 214 -3.83 -1.22 -16.21
N ALA A 215 -2.92 -1.20 -17.19
CA ALA A 215 -3.21 -0.77 -18.55
C ALA A 215 -4.09 -1.78 -19.33
N GLY A 216 -4.26 -3.00 -18.83
CA GLY A 216 -4.95 -4.08 -19.53
C GLY A 216 -4.07 -4.74 -20.61
N GLY A 217 -4.70 -5.52 -21.48
CA GLY A 217 -4.05 -6.19 -22.62
C GLY A 217 -3.47 -7.58 -22.31
N THR A 218 -3.56 -8.06 -21.07
CA THR A 218 -3.15 -9.43 -20.74
C THR A 218 -4.20 -10.41 -21.23
N THR A 219 -3.78 -11.40 -22.02
CA THR A 219 -4.64 -12.53 -22.38
C THR A 219 -4.70 -13.52 -21.22
N VAL A 220 -5.88 -13.67 -20.62
CA VAL A 220 -6.15 -14.58 -19.51
C VAL A 220 -6.94 -15.77 -20.01
N THR A 221 -6.43 -16.97 -19.76
CA THR A 221 -7.15 -18.22 -19.91
C THR A 221 -8.02 -18.44 -18.67
N ILE A 222 -9.33 -18.57 -18.87
CA ILE A 222 -10.33 -18.87 -17.85
C ILE A 222 -10.75 -20.33 -18.05
N THR A 223 -10.59 -21.15 -17.02
CA THR A 223 -10.95 -22.57 -16.99
C THR A 223 -12.17 -22.77 -16.10
N GLY A 224 -13.08 -23.65 -16.50
CA GLY A 224 -14.35 -23.82 -15.80
C GLY A 224 -15.30 -24.81 -16.45
N THR A 225 -16.60 -24.59 -16.26
CA THR A 225 -17.70 -25.37 -16.87
C THR A 225 -18.81 -24.45 -17.35
N GLY A 226 -19.61 -24.92 -18.33
CA GLY A 226 -20.81 -24.22 -18.78
C GLY A 226 -20.55 -22.97 -19.64
N PHE A 227 -19.38 -22.87 -20.30
CA PHE A 227 -19.00 -21.68 -21.08
C PHE A 227 -19.58 -21.59 -22.49
N THR A 228 -20.26 -22.62 -22.97
CA THR A 228 -20.94 -22.59 -24.27
C THR A 228 -21.96 -21.46 -24.29
N GLY A 229 -21.92 -20.62 -25.33
CA GLY A 229 -22.83 -19.47 -25.45
C GLY A 229 -22.51 -18.31 -24.50
N ALA A 230 -21.31 -18.23 -23.93
CA ALA A 230 -20.92 -17.08 -23.12
C ALA A 230 -21.07 -15.76 -23.90
N THR A 231 -21.79 -14.81 -23.31
CA THR A 231 -22.11 -13.50 -23.91
C THR A 231 -21.31 -12.37 -23.29
N LYS A 232 -20.74 -12.57 -22.09
CA LYS A 232 -20.00 -11.54 -21.37
C LYS A 232 -18.92 -12.15 -20.48
N VAL A 233 -17.75 -11.51 -20.46
CA VAL A 233 -16.70 -11.73 -19.46
C VAL A 233 -16.37 -10.38 -18.83
N THR A 234 -16.33 -10.30 -17.51
CA THR A 234 -15.95 -9.08 -16.78
C THR A 234 -14.79 -9.32 -15.82
N PHE A 235 -13.94 -8.30 -15.67
CA PHE A 235 -12.92 -8.20 -14.63
C PHE A 235 -13.39 -7.12 -13.64
N GLY A 236 -13.91 -7.56 -12.50
CA GLY A 236 -14.64 -6.70 -11.56
C GLY A 236 -15.85 -6.06 -12.24
N THR A 237 -15.88 -4.73 -12.32
CA THR A 237 -16.98 -3.98 -12.94
C THR A 237 -16.76 -3.68 -14.43
N LYS A 238 -15.59 -3.99 -14.99
CA LYS A 238 -15.23 -3.68 -16.37
C LYS A 238 -15.36 -4.91 -17.26
N ALA A 239 -15.94 -4.76 -18.45
CA ALA A 239 -15.96 -5.81 -19.45
C ALA A 239 -14.55 -6.12 -19.96
N ALA A 240 -14.28 -7.38 -20.26
CA ALA A 240 -13.12 -7.78 -21.05
C ALA A 240 -13.10 -7.00 -22.36
N THR A 241 -11.92 -6.63 -22.85
CA THR A 241 -11.80 -5.91 -24.13
C THR A 241 -12.18 -6.80 -25.32
N SER A 242 -11.90 -8.09 -25.20
CA SER A 242 -12.39 -9.16 -26.07
C SER A 242 -12.35 -10.49 -25.32
N PHE A 243 -13.11 -11.48 -25.79
CA PHE A 243 -12.96 -12.86 -25.36
C PHE A 243 -13.36 -13.83 -26.47
N THR A 244 -12.83 -15.05 -26.39
CA THR A 244 -13.13 -16.16 -27.30
C THR A 244 -13.47 -17.39 -26.47
N VAL A 245 -14.60 -18.03 -26.76
CA VAL A 245 -14.96 -19.33 -26.18
C VAL A 245 -14.21 -20.41 -26.96
N VAL A 246 -13.24 -21.05 -26.31
CA VAL A 246 -12.40 -22.09 -26.92
C VAL A 246 -13.07 -23.46 -26.82
N SER A 247 -13.76 -23.71 -25.70
CA SER A 247 -14.58 -24.91 -25.46
C SER A 247 -15.61 -24.63 -24.36
N SER A 248 -16.47 -25.60 -24.06
CA SER A 248 -17.41 -25.53 -22.92
C SER A 248 -16.72 -25.39 -21.54
N THR A 249 -15.40 -25.53 -21.48
CA THR A 249 -14.59 -25.48 -20.25
C THR A 249 -13.45 -24.45 -20.30
N LYS A 250 -13.29 -23.72 -21.42
CA LYS A 250 -12.18 -22.78 -21.59
C LYS A 250 -12.58 -21.53 -22.37
N ILE A 251 -12.27 -20.36 -21.82
CA ILE A 251 -12.36 -19.05 -22.47
C ILE A 251 -10.98 -18.39 -22.46
N THR A 252 -10.61 -17.68 -23.52
CA THR A 252 -9.50 -16.71 -23.50
C THR A 252 -10.07 -15.31 -23.54
N ALA A 253 -9.76 -14.46 -22.56
CA ALA A 253 -10.26 -13.09 -22.45
C ALA A 253 -9.10 -12.09 -22.29
N VAL A 254 -9.22 -10.90 -22.85
CA VAL A 254 -8.20 -9.85 -22.76
C VAL A 254 -8.60 -8.82 -21.70
N THR A 255 -7.72 -8.61 -20.73
CA THR A 255 -7.99 -7.72 -19.58
C THR A 255 -8.22 -6.27 -20.01
N PRO A 256 -9.20 -5.56 -19.42
CA PRO A 256 -9.38 -4.13 -19.65
C PRO A 256 -8.40 -3.30 -18.82
N ALA A 257 -8.26 -2.02 -19.19
CA ALA A 257 -7.60 -1.04 -18.33
C ALA A 257 -8.45 -0.80 -17.06
N GLN A 258 -7.85 -1.02 -15.89
CA GLN A 258 -8.53 -1.01 -14.59
C GLN A 258 -7.62 -0.52 -13.46
N THR A 259 -8.19 -0.19 -12.31
CA THR A 259 -7.42 0.27 -11.15
C THR A 259 -6.57 -0.85 -10.56
N ALA A 260 -5.48 -0.50 -9.89
CA ALA A 260 -4.66 -1.48 -9.17
C ALA A 260 -5.48 -2.20 -8.09
N GLY A 261 -5.19 -3.48 -7.87
CA GLY A 261 -5.88 -4.32 -6.89
C GLY A 261 -6.43 -5.61 -7.48
N THR A 262 -7.20 -6.33 -6.66
CA THR A 262 -7.82 -7.61 -7.02
C THR A 262 -9.21 -7.41 -7.61
N HIS A 263 -9.50 -8.08 -8.72
CA HIS A 263 -10.77 -8.03 -9.43
C HIS A 263 -11.24 -9.46 -9.72
N SER A 264 -12.44 -9.83 -9.32
CA SER A 264 -13.02 -11.13 -9.66
C SER A 264 -13.43 -11.19 -11.12
N ILE A 265 -13.19 -12.33 -11.77
CA ILE A 265 -13.62 -12.60 -13.13
C ILE A 265 -14.97 -13.31 -13.10
N THR A 266 -15.93 -12.81 -13.86
CA THR A 266 -17.20 -13.52 -14.07
C THR A 266 -17.47 -13.78 -15.54
N VAL A 267 -18.15 -14.89 -15.80
CA VAL A 267 -18.63 -15.29 -17.12
C VAL A 267 -20.15 -15.33 -17.06
N THR A 268 -20.80 -14.69 -18.04
CA THR A 268 -22.25 -14.74 -18.20
C THR A 268 -22.60 -15.55 -19.44
N THR A 269 -23.49 -16.53 -19.28
CA THR A 269 -24.12 -17.31 -20.35
C THR A 269 -25.65 -17.18 -20.24
N PRO A 270 -26.45 -17.73 -21.18
CA PRO A 270 -27.90 -17.80 -21.01
C PRO A 270 -28.36 -18.52 -19.72
N GLY A 271 -27.51 -19.39 -19.15
CA GLY A 271 -27.77 -20.06 -17.87
C GLY A 271 -27.51 -19.21 -16.62
N GLY A 272 -27.04 -17.97 -16.79
CA GLY A 272 -26.76 -17.04 -15.70
C GLY A 272 -25.29 -16.60 -15.64
N THR A 273 -24.90 -16.00 -14.52
CA THR A 273 -23.53 -15.51 -14.28
C THR A 273 -22.84 -16.40 -13.26
N SER A 274 -21.56 -16.69 -13.47
CA SER A 274 -20.76 -17.49 -12.54
C SER A 274 -20.72 -16.88 -11.14
N ALA A 275 -20.78 -17.73 -10.13
CA ALA A 275 -20.58 -17.33 -8.74
C ALA A 275 -19.13 -16.86 -8.51
N LEU A 276 -18.96 -15.94 -7.56
CA LEU A 276 -17.65 -15.43 -7.18
C LEU A 276 -16.91 -16.44 -6.29
N VAL A 277 -15.70 -16.80 -6.66
CA VAL A 277 -14.83 -17.74 -5.93
C VAL A 277 -13.39 -17.27 -5.92
N ALA A 278 -12.59 -17.68 -4.94
CA ALA A 278 -11.18 -17.25 -4.85
C ALA A 278 -10.34 -17.57 -6.10
N ALA A 279 -10.72 -18.60 -6.87
CA ALA A 279 -10.03 -19.00 -8.09
C ALA A 279 -10.28 -18.09 -9.30
N ASP A 280 -11.24 -17.15 -9.22
CA ASP A 280 -11.55 -16.19 -10.27
C ASP A 280 -10.83 -14.83 -10.10
N VAL A 281 -9.98 -14.70 -9.08
CA VAL A 281 -9.39 -13.42 -8.71
C VAL A 281 -8.18 -13.08 -9.57
N PHE A 282 -8.29 -11.99 -10.33
CA PHE A 282 -7.20 -11.40 -11.11
C PHE A 282 -6.62 -10.17 -10.42
N THR A 283 -5.30 -10.10 -10.29
CA THR A 283 -4.61 -8.95 -9.67
C THR A 283 -4.06 -7.99 -10.73
N ALA A 284 -4.65 -6.79 -10.81
CA ALA A 284 -4.12 -5.70 -11.61
C ALA A 284 -2.98 -5.00 -10.86
N THR A 285 -1.76 -5.06 -11.39
CA THR A 285 -0.56 -4.47 -10.79
C THR A 285 -0.21 -3.16 -11.46
N ALA A 286 0.00 -2.11 -10.67
CA ALA A 286 0.60 -0.88 -11.17
C ALA A 286 2.12 -1.06 -11.29
N ALA A 287 2.75 -0.44 -12.28
CA ALA A 287 4.20 -0.41 -12.37
C ALA A 287 4.77 0.43 -11.22
N ALA A 288 5.91 0.01 -10.67
CA ALA A 288 6.64 0.80 -9.69
C ALA A 288 7.05 2.15 -10.31
N PRO A 289 7.06 3.25 -9.52
CA PRO A 289 7.52 4.53 -10.01
C PRO A 289 9.02 4.49 -10.32
N ALA A 290 9.50 5.39 -11.17
CA ALA A 290 10.93 5.59 -11.40
C ALA A 290 11.31 7.04 -11.11
N VAL A 291 12.39 7.25 -10.37
CA VAL A 291 13.01 8.56 -10.20
C VAL A 291 14.14 8.68 -11.23
N THR A 292 14.17 9.78 -11.98
CA THR A 292 15.13 10.01 -13.07
C THR A 292 16.02 11.23 -12.86
N ALA A 293 15.58 12.18 -12.03
CA ALA A 293 16.37 13.34 -11.63
C ALA A 293 15.78 14.00 -10.38
N ILE A 294 16.62 14.71 -9.63
CA ILE A 294 16.22 15.55 -8.51
C ILE A 294 16.88 16.92 -8.61
N SER A 295 16.22 17.96 -8.12
CA SER A 295 16.81 19.31 -8.06
C SER A 295 16.19 20.15 -6.92
N PRO A 296 17.00 20.77 -6.04
CA PRO A 296 18.47 20.67 -5.98
C PRO A 296 18.94 19.28 -5.51
N THR A 297 20.20 18.95 -5.78
CA THR A 297 20.85 17.68 -5.36
C THR A 297 21.52 17.76 -3.99
N SER A 298 21.44 18.90 -3.31
CA SER A 298 22.01 19.09 -1.97
C SER A 298 21.23 20.12 -1.14
N GLY A 299 21.40 20.07 0.18
CA GLY A 299 20.86 21.05 1.11
C GLY A 299 21.29 20.79 2.57
N PRO A 300 20.94 21.67 3.51
CA PRO A 300 21.41 21.59 4.90
C PRO A 300 20.90 20.35 5.65
N ILE A 301 21.70 19.86 6.60
CA ILE A 301 21.31 18.79 7.55
C ILE A 301 20.07 19.11 8.38
N ALA A 302 19.72 20.39 8.53
CA ALA A 302 18.51 20.82 9.23
C ALA A 302 17.22 20.51 8.45
N GLY A 303 17.31 20.14 7.17
CA GLY A 303 16.16 19.94 6.29
C GLY A 303 15.60 21.26 5.75
N GLY A 304 14.34 21.23 5.29
CA GLY A 304 13.60 22.40 4.80
C GLY A 304 13.89 22.78 3.34
N THR A 305 14.72 22.02 2.63
CA THR A 305 14.96 22.25 1.20
C THR A 305 13.81 21.67 0.39
N THR A 306 13.21 22.49 -0.47
CA THR A 306 12.21 22.00 -1.43
C THR A 306 12.93 21.38 -2.62
N VAL A 307 12.77 20.07 -2.80
CA VAL A 307 13.35 19.26 -3.88
C VAL A 307 12.27 18.90 -4.89
N THR A 308 12.52 19.22 -6.15
CA THR A 308 11.74 18.74 -7.30
C THR A 308 12.28 17.38 -7.71
N ILE A 309 11.42 16.36 -7.68
CA ILE A 309 11.70 14.98 -8.08
C ILE A 309 11.03 14.76 -9.44
N THR A 310 11.80 14.33 -10.43
CA THR A 310 11.33 14.09 -11.80
C THR A 310 11.42 12.60 -12.13
N GLY A 311 10.42 12.05 -12.81
CA GLY A 311 10.33 10.61 -13.01
C GLY A 311 9.08 10.15 -13.75
N THR A 312 8.62 8.94 -13.44
CA THR A 312 7.40 8.35 -14.00
C THR A 312 6.60 7.61 -12.92
N GLY A 313 5.29 7.46 -13.14
CA GLY A 313 4.44 6.65 -12.27
C GLY A 313 4.13 7.28 -10.90
N PHE A 314 4.23 8.61 -10.77
CA PHE A 314 4.02 9.31 -9.49
C PHE A 314 2.55 9.54 -9.09
N THR A 315 1.60 9.25 -9.98
CA THR A 315 0.17 9.35 -9.65
C THR A 315 -0.17 8.46 -8.47
N GLY A 316 -0.82 9.02 -7.45
CA GLY A 316 -1.17 8.29 -6.24
C GLY A 316 0.02 8.00 -5.32
N ALA A 317 1.15 8.69 -5.45
CA ALA A 317 2.27 8.55 -4.52
C ALA A 317 1.80 8.81 -3.08
N THR A 318 2.13 7.88 -2.18
CA THR A 318 1.72 7.89 -0.77
C THR A 318 2.88 8.24 0.16
N LYS A 319 4.12 8.12 -0.30
CA LYS A 319 5.32 8.38 0.50
C LYS A 319 6.47 8.87 -0.36
N VAL A 320 7.22 9.83 0.17
CA VAL A 320 8.55 10.21 -0.31
C VAL A 320 9.51 10.09 0.87
N THR A 321 10.66 9.44 0.67
CA THR A 321 11.69 9.24 1.69
C THR A 321 13.04 9.73 1.22
N PHE A 322 13.80 10.37 2.12
CA PHE A 322 15.20 10.74 1.98
C PHE A 322 16.00 9.79 2.87
N GLY A 323 16.63 8.77 2.28
CA GLY A 323 17.23 7.67 3.00
C GLY A 323 16.18 6.93 3.84
N THR A 324 16.35 6.94 5.16
CA THR A 324 15.42 6.29 6.11
C THR A 324 14.33 7.22 6.65
N LYS A 325 14.41 8.53 6.38
CA LYS A 325 13.48 9.53 6.91
C LYS A 325 12.44 9.92 5.87
N ALA A 326 11.18 10.03 6.30
CA ALA A 326 10.13 10.57 5.43
C ALA A 326 10.37 12.06 5.14
N ALA A 327 10.00 12.50 3.93
CA ALA A 327 9.87 13.91 3.62
C ALA A 327 8.93 14.58 4.63
N THR A 328 9.21 15.83 5.00
CA THR A 328 8.35 16.57 5.94
C THR A 328 7.00 16.90 5.31
N SER A 329 6.98 17.14 4.01
CA SER A 329 5.79 17.21 3.16
C SER A 329 6.16 16.89 1.72
N PHE A 330 5.17 16.51 0.91
CA PHE A 330 5.33 16.45 -0.54
C PHE A 330 4.00 16.72 -1.25
N THR A 331 4.09 17.08 -2.53
CA THR A 331 2.96 17.33 -3.42
C THR A 331 3.23 16.66 -4.76
N VAL A 332 2.26 15.86 -5.22
CA VAL A 332 2.29 15.28 -6.58
C VAL A 332 1.80 16.35 -7.54
N VAL A 333 2.72 16.89 -8.35
CA VAL A 333 2.40 17.95 -9.33
C VAL A 333 1.84 17.33 -10.62
N SER A 334 2.37 16.17 -11.02
CA SER A 334 1.88 15.39 -12.16
C SER A 334 2.37 13.93 -12.04
N SER A 335 2.02 13.08 -13.01
CA SER A 335 2.52 11.69 -13.07
C SER A 335 4.04 11.58 -13.23
N THR A 336 4.74 12.68 -13.53
CA THR A 336 6.19 12.75 -13.75
C THR A 336 6.92 13.74 -12.84
N LYS A 337 6.22 14.44 -11.95
CA LYS A 337 6.82 15.44 -11.07
C LYS A 337 6.22 15.44 -9.65
N ILE A 338 7.09 15.42 -8.65
CA ILE A 338 6.77 15.63 -7.24
C ILE A 338 7.62 16.79 -6.71
N THR A 339 7.08 17.62 -5.82
CA THR A 339 7.86 18.52 -4.96
C THR A 339 7.83 18.00 -3.54
N ALA A 340 8.98 17.83 -2.89
CA ALA A 340 9.09 17.30 -1.53
C ALA A 340 10.03 18.15 -0.68
N VAL A 341 9.74 18.30 0.61
CA VAL A 341 10.57 19.08 1.54
C VAL A 341 11.44 18.14 2.38
N THR A 342 12.76 18.37 2.33
CA THR A 342 13.74 17.51 3.00
C THR A 342 13.55 17.51 4.52
N PRO A 343 13.66 16.36 5.19
CA PRO A 343 13.70 16.29 6.65
C PRO A 343 15.08 16.65 7.20
N ALA A 344 15.13 16.92 8.51
CA ALA A 344 16.41 16.98 9.22
C ALA A 344 17.07 15.60 9.23
N GLN A 345 18.32 15.51 8.77
CA GLN A 345 19.04 14.26 8.57
C GLN A 345 20.56 14.44 8.79
N THR A 346 21.29 13.33 8.97
CA THR A 346 22.74 13.38 9.16
C THR A 346 23.46 13.84 7.89
N ALA A 347 24.66 14.39 8.04
CA ALA A 347 25.48 14.75 6.89
C ALA A 347 25.80 13.52 6.02
N GLY A 348 25.89 13.72 4.71
CA GLY A 348 26.19 12.67 3.73
C GLY A 348 25.12 12.53 2.65
N THR A 349 25.24 11.47 1.85
CA THR A 349 24.35 11.18 0.72
C THR A 349 23.17 10.30 1.14
N HIS A 350 21.98 10.65 0.69
CA HIS A 350 20.72 9.94 0.97
C HIS A 350 19.95 9.76 -0.33
N SER A 351 19.62 8.52 -0.69
CA SER A 351 18.75 8.26 -1.85
C SER A 351 17.32 8.67 -1.59
N ILE A 352 16.68 9.25 -2.60
CA ILE A 352 15.26 9.60 -2.59
C ILE A 352 14.45 8.47 -3.19
N THR A 353 13.45 7.97 -2.46
CA THR A 353 12.49 7.01 -3.00
C THR A 353 11.07 7.54 -2.96
N VAL A 354 10.28 7.15 -3.96
CA VAL A 354 8.86 7.44 -4.05
C VAL A 354 8.10 6.11 -3.98
N THR A 355 7.10 6.03 -3.12
CA THR A 355 6.20 4.87 -3.02
C THR A 355 4.83 5.24 -3.58
N THR A 356 4.32 4.41 -4.48
CA THR A 356 2.95 4.46 -5.01
C THR A 356 2.29 3.09 -4.82
N PRO A 357 1.00 2.91 -5.18
CA PRO A 357 0.37 1.59 -5.19
C PRO A 357 1.08 0.55 -6.10
N GLY A 358 1.91 0.99 -7.05
CA GLY A 358 2.73 0.11 -7.88
C GLY A 358 4.04 -0.35 -7.21
N GLY A 359 4.32 0.11 -5.99
CA GLY A 359 5.52 -0.21 -5.24
C GLY A 359 6.41 1.02 -4.99
N THR A 360 7.64 0.76 -4.56
CA THR A 360 8.65 1.80 -4.30
C THR A 360 9.63 1.87 -5.45
N SER A 361 10.05 3.08 -5.83
CA SER A 361 11.06 3.28 -6.87
C SER A 361 12.37 2.57 -6.55
N ALA A 362 13.01 2.03 -7.58
CA ALA A 362 14.36 1.50 -7.46
C ALA A 362 15.37 2.61 -7.14
N LEU A 363 16.46 2.24 -6.46
CA LEU A 363 17.55 3.15 -6.14
C LEU A 363 18.46 3.36 -7.35
N VAL A 364 18.72 4.61 -7.71
CA VAL A 364 19.58 4.99 -8.85
C VAL A 364 20.43 6.21 -8.50
N ALA A 365 21.57 6.40 -9.16
CA ALA A 365 22.45 7.54 -8.88
C ALA A 365 21.77 8.92 -9.02
N ALA A 366 20.75 9.04 -9.88
CA ALA A 366 20.01 10.27 -10.10
C ALA A 366 19.04 10.66 -8.96
N ASP A 367 18.82 9.78 -7.98
CA ASP A 367 17.97 10.03 -6.82
C ASP A 367 18.75 10.48 -5.57
N VAL A 368 20.06 10.66 -5.67
CA VAL A 368 20.93 10.92 -4.52
C VAL A 368 20.92 12.39 -4.12
N PHE A 369 20.47 12.67 -2.90
CA PHE A 369 20.50 13.98 -2.27
C PHE A 369 21.62 14.07 -1.23
N THR A 370 22.44 15.12 -1.28
CA THR A 370 23.54 15.35 -0.34
C THR A 370 23.14 16.32 0.77
N ALA A 371 23.02 15.81 1.99
CA ALA A 371 22.85 16.65 3.18
C ALA A 371 24.21 17.21 3.63
N THR A 372 24.37 18.52 3.54
CA THR A 372 25.61 19.22 3.89
C THR A 372 25.50 19.85 5.28
N ALA A 373 26.47 19.57 6.15
CA ALA A 373 26.63 20.32 7.39
C ALA A 373 27.28 21.69 7.08
N ALA A 374 26.91 22.73 7.81
CA ALA A 374 27.57 24.03 7.70
C ALA A 374 28.97 23.96 8.32
N ALA A 375 29.94 24.67 7.71
CA ALA A 375 31.27 24.82 8.30
C ALA A 375 31.17 25.53 9.68
N PRO A 376 32.03 25.18 10.64
CA PRO A 376 32.05 25.84 11.93
C PRO A 376 32.58 27.28 11.78
N ALA A 377 32.30 28.13 12.74
CA ALA A 377 32.89 29.47 12.81
C ALA A 377 33.56 29.67 14.17
N VAL A 378 34.76 30.25 14.18
CA VAL A 378 35.44 30.70 15.39
C VAL A 378 35.17 32.20 15.55
N THR A 379 34.68 32.62 16.72
CA THR A 379 34.34 34.02 16.99
C THR A 379 35.21 34.66 18.07
N ALA A 380 35.85 33.87 18.92
CA ALA A 380 36.79 34.36 19.92
C ALA A 380 37.67 33.22 20.47
N ILE A 381 38.85 33.58 20.97
CA ILE A 381 39.75 32.67 21.68
C ILE A 381 40.23 33.31 22.99
N SER A 382 40.51 32.51 24.02
CA SER A 382 41.09 32.98 25.27
C SER A 382 41.87 31.87 26.00
N PRO A 383 43.13 32.11 26.42
CA PRO A 383 43.93 33.31 26.17
C PRO A 383 44.35 33.44 24.69
N THR A 384 44.72 34.65 24.27
CA THR A 384 45.18 34.95 22.89
C THR A 384 46.70 34.78 22.70
N SER A 385 47.43 34.35 23.73
CA SER A 385 48.87 34.12 23.68
C SER A 385 49.34 33.03 24.65
N GLY A 386 50.54 32.48 24.39
CA GLY A 386 51.20 31.51 25.26
C GLY A 386 52.61 31.14 24.77
N PRO A 387 53.36 30.30 25.50
CA PRO A 387 54.76 30.03 25.19
C PRO A 387 54.95 29.19 23.93
N ILE A 388 56.08 29.36 23.25
CA ILE A 388 56.51 28.53 22.10
C ILE A 388 56.62 27.03 22.42
N ALA A 389 56.77 26.67 23.69
CA ALA A 389 56.79 25.28 24.15
C ALA A 389 55.42 24.59 24.07
N GLY A 390 54.33 25.35 23.85
CA GLY A 390 52.97 24.84 23.91
C GLY A 390 52.47 24.65 25.35
N GLY A 391 51.39 23.89 25.51
CA GLY A 391 50.80 23.55 26.82
C GLY A 391 49.78 24.54 27.38
N THR A 392 49.46 25.62 26.65
CA THR A 392 48.40 26.55 27.05
C THR A 392 47.04 25.98 26.67
N THR A 393 46.15 25.88 27.66
CA THR A 393 44.73 25.57 27.39
C THR A 393 44.02 26.82 26.89
N VAL A 394 43.60 26.79 25.62
CA VAL A 394 42.85 27.86 24.96
C VAL A 394 41.37 27.45 24.86
N THR A 395 40.49 28.32 25.36
CA THR A 395 39.05 28.26 25.13
C THR A 395 38.74 28.91 23.80
N ILE A 396 38.14 28.16 22.88
CA ILE A 396 37.70 28.59 21.55
C ILE A 396 36.18 28.70 21.61
N THR A 397 35.64 29.87 21.26
CA THR A 397 34.20 30.17 21.22
C THR A 397 33.76 30.37 19.77
N GLY A 398 32.57 29.90 19.43
CA GLY A 398 32.07 29.95 18.05
C GLY A 398 30.74 29.25 17.83
N THR A 399 30.56 28.67 16.63
CA THR A 399 29.37 27.91 16.24
C THR A 399 29.75 26.64 15.49
N GLY A 400 28.85 25.64 15.50
CA GLY A 400 28.99 24.43 14.70
C GLY A 400 30.08 23.46 15.20
N PHE A 401 30.51 23.53 16.45
CA PHE A 401 31.61 22.70 16.98
C PHE A 401 31.23 21.24 17.29
N THR A 402 29.96 20.88 17.23
CA THR A 402 29.52 19.49 17.43
C THR A 402 30.16 18.58 16.39
N GLY A 403 30.82 17.51 16.85
CA GLY A 403 31.52 16.57 15.98
C GLY A 403 32.83 17.10 15.41
N ALA A 404 33.43 18.15 15.99
CA ALA A 404 34.76 18.60 15.61
C ALA A 404 35.78 17.44 15.70
N THR A 405 36.53 17.25 14.62
CA THR A 405 37.51 16.15 14.48
C THR A 405 38.95 16.64 14.57
N LYS A 406 39.20 17.94 14.39
CA LYS A 406 40.54 18.51 14.40
C LYS A 406 40.52 19.99 14.80
N VAL A 407 41.46 20.38 15.65
CA VAL A 407 41.81 21.77 15.96
C VAL A 407 43.28 21.98 15.61
N THR A 408 43.61 23.06 14.91
CA THR A 408 45.01 23.43 14.63
C THR A 408 45.35 24.82 15.12
N PHE A 409 46.63 25.02 15.42
CA PHE A 409 47.27 26.31 15.62
C PHE A 409 48.25 26.50 14.46
N GLY A 410 47.86 27.31 13.48
CA GLY A 410 48.55 27.40 12.19
C GLY A 410 48.57 26.03 11.50
N THR A 411 49.77 25.53 11.20
CA THR A 411 49.98 24.23 10.54
C THR A 411 50.05 23.04 11.50
N LYS A 412 50.13 23.27 12.82
CA LYS A 412 50.28 22.20 13.82
C LYS A 412 48.95 21.86 14.45
N ALA A 413 48.69 20.56 14.64
CA ALA A 413 47.52 20.11 15.40
C ALA A 413 47.65 20.49 16.88
N ALA A 414 46.53 20.81 17.53
CA ALA A 414 46.45 20.88 18.98
C ALA A 414 46.92 19.55 19.59
N THR A 415 47.59 19.59 20.75
CA THR A 415 48.05 18.36 21.42
C THR A 415 46.87 17.55 21.97
N SER A 416 45.81 18.24 22.38
CA SER A 416 44.50 17.68 22.69
C SER A 416 43.43 18.76 22.55
N PHE A 417 42.18 18.35 22.40
CA PHE A 417 41.03 19.24 22.52
C PHE A 417 39.80 18.49 23.02
N THR A 418 38.87 19.23 23.63
CA THR A 418 37.58 18.74 24.12
C THR A 418 36.48 19.66 23.58
N VAL A 419 35.46 19.07 22.95
CA VAL A 419 34.24 19.79 22.58
C VAL A 419 33.36 19.90 23.82
N VAL A 420 33.22 21.11 24.37
CA VAL A 420 32.42 21.36 25.58
C VAL A 420 30.95 21.55 25.22
N SER A 421 30.68 22.21 24.09
CA SER A 421 29.34 22.40 23.53
C SER A 421 29.42 22.67 22.02
N SER A 422 28.28 22.86 21.35
CA SER A 422 28.23 23.30 19.95
C SER A 422 28.86 24.68 19.70
N THR A 423 29.18 25.43 20.77
CA THR A 423 29.72 26.79 20.72
C THR A 423 31.03 26.98 21.48
N LYS A 424 31.55 25.93 22.14
CA LYS A 424 32.79 26.00 22.92
C LYS A 424 33.65 24.75 22.78
N ILE A 425 34.95 24.95 22.51
CA ILE A 425 36.01 23.93 22.56
C ILE A 425 37.09 24.41 23.53
N THR A 426 37.72 23.49 24.27
CA THR A 426 39.00 23.74 24.92
C THR A 426 40.09 22.97 24.19
N ALA A 427 41.20 23.60 23.85
CA ALA A 427 42.31 22.98 23.11
C ALA A 427 43.65 23.34 23.73
N VAL A 428 44.60 22.40 23.74
CA VAL A 428 45.94 22.62 24.28
C VAL A 428 46.92 22.94 23.13
N THR A 429 47.64 24.05 23.27
CA THR A 429 48.56 24.53 22.23
C THR A 429 49.73 23.56 22.03
N PRO A 430 50.15 23.29 20.79
CA PRO A 430 51.36 22.53 20.50
C PRO A 430 52.62 23.40 20.66
N ALA A 431 53.78 22.75 20.77
CA ALA A 431 55.06 23.42 20.61
C ALA A 431 55.20 23.94 19.16
N GLN A 432 55.45 25.25 19.01
CA GLN A 432 55.46 25.95 17.72
C GLN A 432 56.41 27.15 17.73
N THR A 433 56.75 27.67 16.54
CA THR A 433 57.64 28.82 16.40
C THR A 433 57.00 30.10 16.95
N ALA A 434 57.83 31.07 17.35
CA ALA A 434 57.33 32.38 17.76
C ALA A 434 56.55 33.07 16.63
N GLY A 435 55.53 33.84 16.99
CA GLY A 435 54.68 34.59 16.05
C GLY A 435 53.20 34.26 16.19
N THR A 436 52.41 34.75 15.24
CA THR A 436 50.95 34.60 15.22
C THR A 436 50.53 33.37 14.42
N HIS A 437 49.59 32.60 14.96
CA HIS A 437 49.06 31.37 14.38
C HIS A 437 47.53 31.39 14.46
N SER A 438 46.85 31.31 13.31
CA SER A 438 45.39 31.21 13.28
C SER A 438 44.92 29.85 13.78
N ILE A 439 43.85 29.86 14.56
CA ILE A 439 43.21 28.65 15.05
C ILE A 439 42.10 28.23 14.09
N THR A 440 42.13 26.98 13.61
CA THR A 440 41.02 26.43 12.83
C THR A 440 40.37 25.25 13.54
N VAL A 441 39.06 25.13 13.38
CA VAL A 441 38.27 23.98 13.82
C VAL A 441 37.73 23.29 12.58
N THR A 442 37.92 21.98 12.48
CA THR A 442 37.38 21.14 11.41
C THR A 442 36.30 20.22 11.95
N THR A 443 35.18 20.18 11.25
CA THR A 443 34.03 19.32 11.52
C THR A 443 33.61 18.63 10.22
N PRO A 444 32.63 17.70 10.24
CA PRO A 444 32.05 17.17 9.01
C PRO A 444 31.46 18.23 8.05
N GLY A 445 31.14 19.44 8.55
CA GLY A 445 30.70 20.56 7.72
C GLY A 445 31.84 21.34 7.05
N GLY A 446 33.09 20.97 7.30
CA GLY A 446 34.28 21.62 6.78
C GLY A 446 35.14 22.27 7.87
N THR A 447 36.11 23.07 7.43
CA THR A 447 37.02 23.83 8.31
C THR A 447 36.55 25.27 8.44
N SER A 448 36.66 25.83 9.65
CA SER A 448 36.32 27.23 9.90
C SER A 448 37.13 28.18 9.02
N ALA A 449 36.48 29.24 8.55
CA ALA A 449 37.17 30.32 7.87
C ALA A 449 38.12 31.05 8.83
N LEU A 450 39.21 31.59 8.28
CA LEU A 450 40.19 32.37 9.03
C LEU A 450 39.66 33.78 9.31
N VAL A 451 39.73 34.20 10.57
CA VAL A 451 39.29 35.53 11.03
C VAL A 451 40.24 36.10 12.07
N ALA A 452 40.32 37.41 12.24
CA ALA A 452 41.22 38.03 13.22
C ALA A 452 41.01 37.54 14.67
N ALA A 453 39.78 37.13 15.01
CA ALA A 453 39.44 36.63 16.34
C ALA A 453 39.98 35.22 16.67
N ASP A 454 40.55 34.51 15.69
CA ASP A 454 41.14 33.17 15.86
C ASP A 454 42.67 33.18 16.04
N VAL A 455 43.29 34.36 16.09
CA VAL A 455 44.75 34.50 16.07
C VAL A 455 45.35 34.30 17.46
N PHE A 456 46.19 33.27 17.61
CA PHE A 456 46.96 32.99 18.81
C PHE A 456 48.43 33.40 18.64
N THR A 457 49.00 34.11 19.62
CA THR A 457 50.40 34.54 19.59
C THR A 457 51.28 33.63 20.44
N ALA A 458 52.17 32.89 19.78
CA ALA A 458 53.21 32.12 20.45
C ALA A 458 54.40 33.02 20.79
N THR A 459 54.66 33.22 22.08
CA THR A 459 55.73 34.08 22.59
C THR A 459 56.90 33.24 23.09
N ALA A 460 58.12 33.59 22.70
CA ALA A 460 59.31 33.02 23.32
C ALA A 460 59.48 33.63 24.72
N ALA A 461 59.95 32.82 25.68
CA ALA A 461 60.24 33.34 27.02
C ALA A 461 61.42 34.33 26.96
N ALA A 462 61.32 35.43 27.71
CA ALA A 462 62.44 36.34 27.93
C ALA A 462 63.61 35.57 28.59
N PRO A 463 64.87 35.95 28.31
CA PRO A 463 66.01 35.35 28.98
C PRO A 463 65.98 35.66 30.47
N ALA A 464 66.62 34.83 31.29
CA ALA A 464 66.84 35.12 32.70
C ALA A 464 68.33 34.95 33.01
N VAL A 465 68.91 35.89 33.73
CA VAL A 465 70.25 35.73 34.30
C VAL A 465 70.08 35.19 35.72
N THR A 466 70.96 34.27 36.12
CA THR A 466 70.92 33.64 37.45
C THR A 466 72.24 33.74 38.20
N ALA A 467 73.37 33.89 37.51
CA ALA A 467 74.67 34.08 38.14
C ALA A 467 75.68 34.72 37.18
N ILE A 468 76.71 35.35 37.77
CA ILE A 468 77.91 35.83 37.08
C ILE A 468 79.18 35.40 37.83
N SER A 469 80.24 35.05 37.11
CA SER A 469 81.57 34.80 37.69
C SER A 469 82.71 35.23 36.75
N PRO A 470 83.70 36.00 37.22
CA PRO A 470 83.78 36.61 38.55
C PRO A 470 82.72 37.72 38.74
N THR A 471 82.36 38.01 39.99
CA THR A 471 81.36 39.03 40.37
C THR A 471 81.94 40.44 40.47
N SER A 472 83.26 40.62 40.28
CA SER A 472 83.93 41.92 40.33
C SER A 472 85.15 42.01 39.41
N GLY A 473 85.59 43.24 39.12
CA GLY A 473 86.79 43.51 38.32
C GLY A 473 87.10 45.02 38.21
N PRO A 474 88.19 45.41 37.53
CA PRO A 474 88.66 46.80 37.48
C PRO A 474 87.69 47.76 36.81
N ILE A 475 87.65 49.02 37.27
CA ILE A 475 86.93 50.13 36.60
C ILE A 475 87.31 50.34 35.13
N ALA A 476 88.52 49.93 34.73
CA ALA A 476 88.99 49.99 33.34
C ALA A 476 88.26 49.00 32.40
N GLY A 477 87.49 48.06 32.93
CA GLY A 477 86.88 46.97 32.16
C GLY A 477 87.88 45.90 31.74
N GLY A 478 87.50 45.03 30.80
CA GLY A 478 88.35 43.99 30.25
C GLY A 478 88.31 42.65 31.01
N THR A 479 87.47 42.52 32.04
CA THR A 479 87.27 41.25 32.75
C THR A 479 86.39 40.33 31.91
N THR A 480 86.89 39.15 31.59
CA THR A 480 86.06 38.09 31.01
C THR A 480 85.21 37.45 32.10
N VAL A 481 83.90 37.57 31.98
CA VAL A 481 82.92 37.01 32.91
C VAL A 481 82.08 35.94 32.24
N THR A 482 81.72 34.91 33.01
CA THR A 482 80.75 33.88 32.64
C THR A 482 79.40 34.24 33.25
N ILE A 483 78.41 34.46 32.42
CA ILE A 483 77.01 34.72 32.78
C ILE A 483 76.24 33.40 32.60
N THR A 484 75.58 32.94 33.66
CA THR A 484 74.74 31.74 33.66
C THR A 484 73.27 32.13 33.78
N GLY A 485 72.39 31.37 33.13
CA GLY A 485 70.96 31.68 33.10
C GLY A 485 70.16 30.77 32.18
N THR A 486 69.09 31.30 31.59
CA THR A 486 68.23 30.60 30.64
C THR A 486 67.87 31.51 29.46
N GLY A 487 67.53 30.90 28.32
CA GLY A 487 67.03 31.63 27.15
C GLY A 487 68.09 32.46 26.41
N PHE A 488 69.38 32.17 26.58
CA PHE A 488 70.47 32.95 25.97
C PHE A 488 70.71 32.69 24.48
N THR A 489 70.08 31.67 23.89
CA THR A 489 70.19 31.41 22.46
C THR A 489 69.73 32.62 21.65
N GLY A 490 70.59 33.11 20.75
CA GLY A 490 70.28 34.29 19.94
C GLY A 490 70.33 35.62 20.71
N ALA A 491 71.01 35.68 21.86
CA ALA A 491 71.27 36.94 22.55
C ALA A 491 71.95 37.95 21.60
N THR A 492 71.38 39.15 21.53
CA THR A 492 71.83 40.23 20.64
C THR A 492 72.59 41.32 21.40
N LYS A 493 72.43 41.38 22.73
CA LYS A 493 73.05 42.40 23.57
C LYS A 493 73.28 41.90 24.99
N VAL A 494 74.42 42.26 25.57
CA VAL A 494 74.71 42.12 27.00
C VAL A 494 75.14 43.48 27.51
N THR A 495 74.56 43.96 28.61
CA THR A 495 74.93 45.23 29.25
C THR A 495 75.34 45.05 30.70
N PHE A 496 76.25 45.90 31.15
CA PHE A 496 76.62 46.13 32.55
C PHE A 496 76.18 47.55 32.91
N GLY A 497 75.13 47.66 33.71
CA GLY A 497 74.43 48.92 33.93
C GLY A 497 73.92 49.49 32.61
N THR A 498 74.35 50.71 32.27
CA THR A 498 73.97 51.38 31.02
C THR A 498 74.92 51.12 29.85
N LYS A 499 76.05 50.43 30.09
CA LYS A 499 77.09 50.21 29.07
C LYS A 499 77.00 48.81 28.48
N ALA A 500 77.20 48.69 27.16
CA ALA A 500 77.29 47.39 26.50
C ALA A 500 78.61 46.68 26.87
N ALA A 501 78.58 45.35 26.95
CA ALA A 501 79.78 44.53 26.97
C ALA A 501 80.66 44.86 25.75
N THR A 502 81.98 44.87 25.91
CA THR A 502 82.90 45.14 24.79
C THR A 502 82.87 44.02 23.75
N SER A 503 82.65 42.78 24.21
CA SER A 503 82.31 41.62 23.38
C SER A 503 81.56 40.59 24.22
N PHE A 504 80.83 39.70 23.57
CA PHE A 504 80.28 38.50 24.21
C PHE A 504 80.14 37.36 23.21
N THR A 505 80.13 36.13 23.74
CA THR A 505 79.92 34.89 23.00
C THR A 505 78.85 34.08 23.71
N VAL A 506 77.80 33.67 22.99
CA VAL A 506 76.81 32.72 23.49
C VAL A 506 77.43 31.32 23.42
N VAL A 507 77.70 30.72 24.57
CA VAL A 507 78.33 29.39 24.68
C VAL A 507 77.27 28.29 24.63
N SER A 508 76.11 28.53 25.24
CA SER A 508 74.93 27.65 25.19
C SER A 508 73.65 28.46 25.47
N SER A 509 72.48 27.82 25.45
CA SER A 509 71.21 28.44 25.87
C SER A 509 71.18 28.89 27.34
N THR A 510 72.20 28.50 28.13
CA THR A 510 72.31 28.77 29.57
C THR A 510 73.62 29.45 29.97
N LYS A 511 74.54 29.70 29.03
CA LYS A 511 75.84 30.32 29.32
C LYS A 511 76.26 31.33 28.25
N ILE A 512 76.67 32.52 28.70
CA ILE A 512 77.34 33.55 27.89
C ILE A 512 78.71 33.85 28.51
N THR A 513 79.73 34.03 27.69
CA THR A 513 80.99 34.66 28.11
C THR A 513 80.99 36.10 27.60
N ALA A 514 81.20 37.10 28.46
CA ALA A 514 81.20 38.51 28.08
C ALA A 514 82.44 39.22 28.64
N VAL A 515 82.90 40.28 27.97
CA VAL A 515 83.99 41.13 28.45
C VAL A 515 83.42 42.44 28.97
N THR A 516 83.74 42.78 30.22
CA THR A 516 83.20 43.95 30.91
C THR A 516 83.67 45.26 30.27
N PRO A 517 82.81 46.28 30.14
CA PRO A 517 83.21 47.60 29.67
C PRO A 517 83.89 48.42 30.77
N ALA A 518 84.63 49.45 30.36
CA ALA A 518 85.11 50.48 31.29
C ALA A 518 83.92 51.25 31.89
N GLN A 519 83.82 51.32 33.21
CA GLN A 519 82.68 51.87 33.93
C GLN A 519 83.08 52.42 35.31
N THR A 520 82.23 53.27 35.90
CA THR A 520 82.47 53.86 37.23
C THR A 520 82.47 52.79 38.33
N ALA A 521 83.17 53.04 39.44
CA ALA A 521 83.14 52.15 40.59
C ALA A 521 81.72 51.94 41.12
N GLY A 522 81.40 50.73 41.56
CA GLY A 522 80.08 50.35 42.08
C GLY A 522 79.47 49.12 41.43
N ALA A 523 78.26 48.76 41.88
CA ALA A 523 77.52 47.59 41.39
C ALA A 523 76.68 47.93 40.16
N HIS A 524 76.84 47.13 39.09
CA HIS A 524 76.18 47.31 37.80
C HIS A 524 75.32 46.09 37.47
N SER A 525 74.01 46.30 37.27
CA SER A 525 73.10 45.21 36.89
C SER A 525 73.40 44.70 35.48
N ILE A 526 73.36 43.40 35.31
CA ILE A 526 73.58 42.72 34.05
C ILE A 526 72.23 42.49 33.40
N GLN A 527 72.15 42.79 32.11
CA GLN A 527 70.97 42.48 31.32
C GLN A 527 71.40 41.78 30.03
N VAL A 528 70.72 40.66 29.74
CA VAL A 528 70.85 39.96 28.47
C VAL A 528 69.58 40.24 27.67
N THR A 529 69.75 40.74 26.44
CA THR A 529 68.65 40.94 25.49
C THR A 529 68.72 39.90 24.40
N THR A 530 67.58 39.27 24.13
CA THR A 530 67.36 38.39 22.98
C THR A 530 66.15 38.93 22.19
N PRO A 531 65.84 38.38 20.99
CA PRO A 531 64.61 38.71 20.29
C PRO A 531 63.33 38.49 21.11
N SER A 532 63.39 37.64 22.15
CA SER A 532 62.28 37.34 23.07
C SER A 532 62.09 38.40 24.17
N GLY A 533 62.99 39.39 24.27
CA GLY A 533 62.96 40.43 25.28
C GLY A 533 64.28 40.52 26.07
N SER A 534 64.28 41.35 27.11
CA SER A 534 65.43 41.51 28.00
C SER A 534 65.20 40.81 29.32
N SER A 535 66.27 40.29 29.92
CA SER A 535 66.20 39.69 31.24
C SER A 535 65.75 40.71 32.29
N PRO A 536 64.95 40.29 33.28
CA PRO A 536 64.64 41.14 34.42
C PRO A 536 65.93 41.48 35.16
N LEU A 537 65.97 42.66 35.79
CA LEU A 537 67.09 43.06 36.63
C LEU A 537 66.83 42.55 38.05
N VAL A 538 67.63 41.59 38.51
CA VAL A 538 67.59 41.12 39.90
C VAL A 538 68.95 41.32 40.60
N ASP A 539 68.96 41.33 41.92
CA ASP A 539 70.18 41.61 42.71
C ASP A 539 71.28 40.57 42.51
N ALA A 540 70.93 39.33 42.14
CA ALA A 540 71.87 38.27 41.81
C ALA A 540 72.69 38.55 40.53
N ASP A 541 72.25 39.49 39.71
CA ASP A 541 72.83 39.79 38.39
C ASP A 541 73.72 41.04 38.43
N LYS A 542 74.39 41.33 39.55
CA LYS A 542 75.25 42.52 39.68
C LYS A 542 76.73 42.18 39.52
N PHE A 543 77.44 43.00 38.76
CA PHE A 543 78.90 43.01 38.68
C PHE A 543 79.45 44.26 39.36
N THR A 544 80.42 44.09 40.26
CA THR A 544 81.03 45.21 41.01
C THR A 544 82.33 45.66 40.35
N ALA A 545 82.34 46.89 39.82
CA ALA A 545 83.57 47.52 39.34
C ALA A 545 84.31 48.17 40.52
N VAL A 546 85.60 47.82 40.69
CA VAL A 546 86.47 48.29 41.79
C VAL A 546 87.79 48.88 41.31
#